data_AF-A0A519FHY5-F1
#
_entry.id   AF-A0A519FHY5-F1
#
_cell.length_a   1.000
_cell.length_b   1.000
_cell.length_c   1.000
_cell.angle_alpha   90.00
_cell.angle_beta   90.00
_cell.angle_gamma   90.00
#
_symmetry.space_group_name_H-M   'P 1'
#
loop_
_entity.id
_entity.type
_entity.pdbx_description
1 polymer ?
#
loop_
_entity_poly.entity_id
_entity_poly.type
_entity_poly.pdbx_seq_one_letter_code
_entity_poly.pdbx_strand_id
1 'polypeptide(L)' 'ILERLRRTVHDHAHSALPDLKLSLSIGVAAYGAHQTDAAQWLHEADMALYDAKSAGRNRVTPAQPSSDMRAREGAALG' A
#
# COMPACT_ATOMS: atom_id res chain seq x y z
N ILE A 1 7.44 -9.27 1.04
CA ILE A 1 8.42 -8.79 0.02
C ILE A 1 8.56 -7.27 0.06
N LEU A 2 7.47 -6.52 -0.07
CA LEU A 2 7.50 -5.04 -0.19
C LEU A 2 8.12 -4.31 1.01
N GLU A 3 7.88 -4.78 2.23
CA GLU A 3 8.52 -4.20 3.41
C GLU A 3 10.06 -4.37 3.39
N ARG A 4 10.56 -5.47 2.82
CA ARG A 4 12.01 -5.67 2.62
C ARG A 4 12.56 -4.69 1.59
N LEU A 5 11.84 -4.47 0.49
CA LEU A 5 12.20 -3.49 -0.54
C LEU A 5 12.26 -2.08 0.04
N ARG A 6 11.23 -1.68 0.82
CA ARG A 6 11.19 -0.38 1.50
C ARG A 6 12.42 -0.17 2.38
N ARG A 7 12.77 -1.13 3.24
CA ARG A 7 13.96 -1.06 4.10
C ARG A 7 15.25 -0.99 3.28
N THR A 8 15.38 -1.84 2.27
CA THR A 8 16.58 -1.87 1.40
C THR A 8 16.83 -0.51 0.75
N VAL A 9 15.79 0.16 0.25
CA VAL A 9 15.93 1.50 -0.34
C VAL A 9 16.20 2.56 0.72
N HIS A 10 15.55 2.47 1.88
CA HIS A 10 15.74 3.42 2.97
C HIS A 10 17.17 3.39 3.55
N ASP A 11 17.73 2.19 3.69
CA ASP A 11 19.05 1.97 4.28
C ASP A 11 20.18 2.15 3.26
N HIS A 12 19.86 2.33 1.98
CA HIS A 12 20.86 2.47 0.92
C HIS A 12 21.51 3.86 0.93
N ALA A 13 22.82 3.89 1.15
CA ALA A 13 23.64 5.10 1.06
C ALA A 13 24.26 5.23 -0.34
N HIS A 14 24.06 6.38 -0.98
CA HIS A 14 24.68 6.68 -2.27
C HIS A 14 26.06 7.30 -2.00
N SER A 15 27.14 6.61 -2.41
CA SER A 15 28.52 7.07 -2.16
C SER A 15 28.83 8.43 -2.77
N ALA A 16 28.25 8.74 -3.93
CA ALA A 16 28.39 10.03 -4.61
C ALA A 16 27.55 11.15 -3.98
N LEU A 17 26.53 10.82 -3.17
CA LEU A 17 25.59 11.75 -2.57
C LEU A 17 25.31 11.33 -1.11
N PRO A 18 26.27 11.51 -0.19
CA PRO A 18 26.18 10.98 1.17
C PRO A 18 24.99 11.52 1.98
N ASP A 19 24.53 12.73 1.65
CA ASP A 19 23.38 13.39 2.30
C ASP A 19 22.04 13.01 1.68
N LEU A 20 22.02 12.33 0.54
CA LEU A 20 20.76 11.91 -0.10
C LEU A 20 20.13 10.77 0.70
N LYS A 21 18.91 11.02 1.20
CA LYS A 21 18.06 10.01 1.84
C LYS A 21 16.85 9.74 0.96
N LEU A 22 16.71 8.48 0.53
CA LEU A 22 15.55 8.00 -0.21
C LEU A 22 14.67 7.13 0.68
N SER A 23 13.38 7.08 0.37
CA SER A 23 12.45 6.14 1.01
C SER A 23 11.29 5.83 0.07
N LEU A 24 10.63 4.69 0.31
CA LEU A 24 9.45 4.29 -0.46
C LEU A 24 8.20 4.41 0.40
N SER A 25 7.16 5.02 -0.17
CA SER A 25 5.78 4.86 0.30
C SER A 25 5.10 3.90 -0.65
N ILE A 26 4.44 2.86 -0.14
CA ILE A 26 3.90 1.77 -0.95
C ILE A 26 2.46 1.51 -0.52
N GLY A 27 1.52 1.60 -1.46
CA GLY A 27 0.16 1.12 -1.30
C GLY A 27 0.00 -0.28 -1.86
N VAL A 28 -0.77 -1.15 -1.19
CA VAL A 28 -1.07 -2.50 -1.67
C VAL A 28 -2.54 -2.82 -1.53
N ALA A 29 -3.14 -3.41 -2.56
CA ALA A 29 -4.51 -3.90 -2.52
C ALA A 29 -4.54 -5.41 -2.75
N ALA A 30 -5.36 -6.11 -1.99
CA ALA A 30 -5.63 -7.52 -2.22
C ALA A 30 -6.55 -7.67 -3.44
N TYR A 31 -6.22 -8.57 -4.35
CA TYR A 31 -7.11 -8.92 -5.45
C TYR A 31 -8.21 -9.90 -4.97
N GLY A 32 -9.46 -9.67 -5.36
CA GLY A 32 -10.61 -10.48 -4.97
C GLY A 32 -11.88 -10.19 -5.78
N ALA A 33 -12.96 -10.90 -5.48
CA ALA A 33 -14.20 -10.85 -6.25
C ALA A 33 -14.99 -9.52 -6.16
N HIS A 34 -14.54 -8.59 -5.31
CA HIS A 34 -15.18 -7.29 -5.11
C HIS A 34 -14.71 -6.23 -6.12
N GLN A 35 -13.58 -6.47 -6.80
CA GLN A 35 -13.15 -5.61 -7.88
C GLN A 35 -13.79 -6.06 -9.18
N THR A 36 -14.50 -5.14 -9.85
CA THR A 36 -15.15 -5.41 -11.13
C THR A 36 -14.16 -5.46 -12.28
N ASP A 37 -13.04 -4.73 -12.16
CA ASP A 37 -11.97 -4.68 -13.15
C ASP A 37 -10.60 -4.35 -12.54
N ALA A 38 -9.57 -4.36 -13.39
CA ALA A 38 -8.20 -4.04 -13.00
C ALA A 38 -8.01 -2.56 -12.60
N ALA A 39 -8.83 -1.64 -13.13
CA ALA A 39 -8.74 -0.23 -12.80
C ALA A 39 -9.18 0.02 -11.36
N GLN A 40 -10.23 -0.67 -10.90
CA GLN A 40 -10.67 -0.63 -9.51
C GLN A 40 -9.60 -1.19 -8.56
N TRP A 41 -8.99 -2.33 -8.90
CA TRP A 41 -7.90 -2.90 -8.09
C TRP A 41 -6.69 -1.97 -8.01
N LEU A 42 -6.32 -1.32 -9.11
CA LEU A 42 -5.23 -0.35 -9.13
C LEU A 42 -5.58 0.90 -8.31
N HIS A 43 -6.83 1.38 -8.42
CA HIS A 43 -7.31 2.53 -7.67
C HIS A 43 -7.22 2.30 -6.16
N GLU A 44 -7.60 1.12 -5.66
CA GLU A 44 -7.47 0.77 -4.24
C GLU A 44 -6.01 0.78 -3.77
N ALA A 45 -5.08 0.28 -4.59
CA ALA A 45 -3.65 0.34 -4.28
C ALA A 45 -3.12 1.79 -4.28
N ASP A 46 -3.59 2.64 -5.19
CA ASP A 46 -3.22 4.06 -5.26
C ASP A 46 -3.76 4.85 -4.06
N MET A 47 -4.99 4.58 -3.63
CA MET A 47 -5.55 5.19 -2.41
C MET A 47 -4.73 4.80 -1.17
N ALA A 48 -4.34 3.53 -1.04
CA ALA A 48 -3.45 3.09 0.04
C ALA A 48 -2.06 3.76 -0.04
N LEU A 49 -1.55 4.02 -1.25
CA LEU A 49 -0.30 4.74 -1.46
C LEU A 49 -0.43 6.22 -1.05
N TYR A 50 -1.57 6.84 -1.36
CA TYR A 50 -1.88 8.19 -0.91
C TYR A 50 -1.91 8.28 0.61
N ASP A 51 -2.56 7.32 1.28
CA ASP A 51 -2.57 7.22 2.75
C ASP A 51 -1.16 7.02 3.32
N ALA A 52 -0.33 6.19 2.68
CA ALA A 52 1.07 6.06 3.07
C ALA A 52 1.82 7.40 3.02
N LYS A 53 1.56 8.22 2.00
CA LYS A 53 2.17 9.55 1.83
C LYS A 53 1.67 10.56 2.85
N SER A 54 0.36 10.57 3.13
CA SER A 54 -0.26 11.51 4.08
C SER A 54 0.09 11.17 5.54
N ALA A 55 0.22 9.89 5.87
CA ALA A 55 0.59 9.40 7.21
C ALA A 55 2.10 9.48 7.53
N GLY A 56 2.86 10.31 6.83
CA GLY A 56 4.29 10.54 7.11
C GLY A 56 5.28 9.72 6.27
N ARG A 57 4.82 9.09 5.17
CA ARG A 57 5.66 8.38 4.18
C ARG A 57 6.41 7.18 4.80
N ASN A 58 7.40 6.67 4.05
CA ASN A 58 8.30 5.56 4.42
C ASN A 58 7.60 4.35 5.07
N ARG A 59 6.51 3.89 4.45
CA ARG A 59 5.70 2.78 4.96
C ARG A 59 5.03 2.00 3.84
N VAL A 60 4.59 0.80 4.19
CA VAL A 60 3.68 -0.01 3.38
C VAL A 60 2.29 0.09 4.01
N THR A 61 1.29 0.50 3.25
CA THR A 61 -0.09 0.62 3.70
C THR A 61 -0.98 -0.32 2.88
N PRO A 62 -1.74 -1.23 3.52
CA PRO A 62 -2.76 -2.00 2.83
C PRO A 62 -4.02 -1.17 2.59
N ALA A 63 -4.64 -1.38 1.44
CA ALA A 63 -5.96 -0.85 1.13
C ALA A 63 -6.95 -1.31 2.19
N GLN A 64 -7.77 -0.38 2.66
CA GLN A 64 -8.83 -0.71 3.60
C GLN A 64 -9.98 -1.34 2.80
N PRO A 65 -10.52 -2.50 3.23
CA PRO A 65 -11.70 -3.05 2.61
C PRO A 65 -12.83 -2.02 2.75
N SER A 66 -13.59 -1.82 1.66
CA SER A 66 -14.75 -0.94 1.68
C SER A 66 -15.73 -1.38 2.78
N SER A 67 -16.47 -0.43 3.34
CA SER A 67 -17.51 -0.69 4.35
C SER A 67 -18.50 -1.78 3.89
N ASP A 68 -18.80 -1.79 2.60
CA ASP A 68 -19.70 -2.75 1.96
C ASP A 68 -19.14 -4.17 1.98
N MET A 69 -17.82 -4.33 1.87
CA MET A 69 -17.18 -5.64 1.93
C MET A 69 -17.17 -6.19 3.36
N ARG A 70 -16.87 -5.35 4.37
CA ARG A 70 -16.94 -5.75 5.79
C ARG A 70 -18.35 -6.21 6.18
N ALA A 71 -19.38 -5.54 5.68
CA ALA A 71 -20.79 -5.92 5.91
C ALA A 71 -21.15 -7.26 5.24
N ARG A 72 -20.65 -7.52 4.03
CA ARG A 72 -20.88 -8.77 3.28
C ARG A 72 -20.17 -9.97 3.88
N GLU A 73 -18.93 -9.80 4.36
CA GLU A 73 -18.19 -10.87 5.06
C GLU A 73 -18.83 -11.22 6.40
N GLY A 74 -19.34 -10.23 7.15
CA GLY A 74 -20.08 -10.46 8.39
C GLY A 74 -21.41 -11.19 8.19
N ALA A 75 -22.09 -10.97 7.06
CA ALA A 75 -23.34 -11.64 6.71
C ALA A 75 -23.17 -13.07 6.17
N ALA A 76 -21.99 -13.43 5.65
CA ALA A 76 -21.70 -14.76 5.11
C ALA A 76 -21.24 -15.78 6.18
N LEU A 77 -21.00 -15.34 7.41
CA LEU A 77 -20.52 -16.15 8.53
C LEU A 77 -21.59 -16.39 9.62
N GLY A 78 -22.85 -15.99 9.39
CA GLY A 78 -24.00 -16.22 10.27
C GLY A 78 -25.07 -17.07 9.59
#